data_AF-A0A5C6PWC4-F1
#
_entry.id   AF-A0A5C6PWC4-F1
#
_cell.length_a   1.000
_cell.length_b   1.000
_cell.length_c   1.000
_cell.angle_alpha   90.00
_cell.angle_beta   90.00
_cell.angle_gamma   90.00
#
_symmetry.space_group_name_H-M   'P 1'
#
loop_
_entity.id
_entity.type
_entity.pdbx_description
1 polymer ?
#
loop_
_entity_poly.entity_id
_entity_poly.type
_entity_poly.pdbx_seq_one_letter_code
_entity_poly.pdbx_strand_id
1 'polypeptide(L)'
;MPETPDAPRGGVPEFRGAGRSLEVLRAEAHDELAALIELRCRGGEDPWDVVPSLPTVDEQVVIGIRADARGVEGVPVAGGLGAEDELRFLRGVALWHPELSRAVWSLMGRIDAASH
;
A
#
# COMPACT_ATOMS: atom_id res chain seq x y z
N MET A 1 9.00 39.62 22.59
CA MET A 1 8.55 38.22 22.48
C MET A 1 9.11 37.70 21.17
N PRO A 2 10.21 36.93 21.15
CA PRO A 2 10.65 36.33 19.90
C PRO A 2 9.63 35.26 19.51
N GLU A 3 9.05 35.43 18.33
CA GLU A 3 8.23 34.44 17.66
C GLU A 3 8.96 33.09 17.59
N THR A 4 8.31 32.05 18.13
CA THR A 4 8.77 30.67 18.00
C THR A 4 8.72 30.30 16.51
N PRO A 5 9.79 29.73 15.93
CA PRO A 5 9.74 29.29 14.54
C PRO A 5 8.63 28.24 14.37
N ASP A 6 7.78 28.44 13.36
CA ASP A 6 6.74 27.50 12.92
C ASP A 6 7.40 26.14 12.71
N ALA A 7 7.03 25.16 13.56
CA ALA A 7 7.48 23.79 13.40
C ALA A 7 7.07 23.33 11.99
N PRO A 8 7.91 22.57 11.27
CA PRO A 8 7.50 22.05 9.97
C PRO A 8 6.21 21.26 10.20
N ARG A 9 5.09 21.75 9.67
CA ARG A 9 3.84 20.98 9.58
C ARG A 9 4.25 19.70 8.89
N GLY A 10 4.27 18.59 9.62
CA GLY A 10 4.78 17.30 9.14
C GLY A 10 4.06 16.96 7.84
N GLY A 11 4.72 17.23 6.72
CA GLY A 11 4.15 16.98 5.40
C GLY A 11 4.04 15.49 5.24
N VAL A 12 2.84 15.01 4.88
CA VAL A 12 2.69 13.64 4.41
C VAL A 12 3.73 13.37 3.33
N PRO A 13 4.47 12.25 3.37
CA PRO A 13 5.42 11.93 2.32
C PRO A 13 4.68 11.86 0.98
N GLU A 14 5.00 12.81 0.09
CA GLU A 14 4.62 12.73 -1.31
C GLU A 14 5.36 11.56 -1.95
N PHE A 15 4.69 10.77 -2.78
CA PHE A 15 5.35 9.67 -3.48
C PHE A 15 6.39 10.21 -4.47
N ARG A 16 7.65 9.81 -4.30
CA ARG A 16 8.79 10.24 -5.15
C ARG A 16 9.34 9.11 -6.03
N GLY A 17 8.55 8.06 -6.25
CA GLY A 17 9.00 6.83 -6.91
C GLY A 17 9.52 5.79 -5.91
N ALA A 18 9.45 4.51 -6.29
CA ALA A 18 9.84 3.39 -5.43
C ALA A 18 11.36 3.14 -5.38
N GLY A 19 12.17 3.81 -6.22
CA GLY A 19 13.63 3.62 -6.28
C GLY A 19 14.10 2.32 -6.94
N ARG A 20 13.17 1.50 -7.47
CA ARG A 20 13.40 0.20 -8.12
C ARG A 20 12.45 0.02 -9.31
N SER A 21 12.76 -0.93 -10.19
CA SER A 21 11.93 -1.19 -11.38
C SER A 21 10.61 -1.87 -11.00
N LEU A 22 9.58 -1.66 -11.83
CA LEU A 22 8.27 -2.28 -11.62
C LEU A 22 8.30 -3.81 -11.74
N GLU A 23 9.18 -4.36 -12.58
CA GLU A 23 9.37 -5.79 -12.71
C GLU A 23 9.89 -6.42 -11.40
N VAL A 24 10.89 -5.79 -10.77
CA VAL A 24 11.43 -6.23 -9.48
C VAL A 24 10.35 -6.15 -8.40
N LEU A 25 9.62 -5.04 -8.34
CA LEU A 25 8.49 -4.88 -7.43
C LEU A 25 7.45 -6.00 -7.57
N ARG A 26 7.09 -6.36 -8.80
CA ARG A 26 6.12 -7.43 -9.07
C ARG A 26 6.65 -8.80 -8.70
N ALA A 27 7.93 -9.08 -8.94
CA ALA A 27 8.54 -10.34 -8.54
C ALA A 27 8.52 -10.49 -7.01
N GLU A 28 8.92 -9.46 -6.28
CA GLU A 28 8.88 -9.48 -4.81
C GLU A 28 7.45 -9.62 -4.27
N ALA A 29 6.49 -8.87 -4.83
CA ALA A 29 5.09 -8.97 -4.44
C ALA A 29 4.51 -10.37 -4.71
N HIS A 30 4.91 -11.00 -5.80
CA HIS A 30 4.52 -12.38 -6.10
C HIS A 30 5.09 -13.35 -5.06
N ASP A 31 6.37 -13.23 -4.73
CA ASP A 31 7.04 -14.07 -3.73
C ASP A 31 6.43 -13.89 -2.33
N GLU A 32 6.08 -12.66 -1.96
CA GLU A 32 5.38 -12.37 -0.71
C GLU A 32 4.00 -13.04 -0.65
N LEU A 33 3.21 -12.95 -1.73
CA LEU A 33 1.91 -13.62 -1.82
C LEU A 33 2.06 -15.14 -1.74
N ALA A 34 3.05 -15.72 -2.41
CA ALA A 34 3.32 -17.15 -2.35
C ALA A 34 3.69 -17.60 -0.92
N ALA A 35 4.53 -16.83 -0.23
CA ALA A 35 4.89 -17.10 1.16
C ALA A 35 3.68 -17.01 2.10
N LEU A 36 2.79 -16.03 1.87
CA LEU A 36 1.56 -15.88 2.64
C LEU A 36 0.60 -17.05 2.42
N ILE A 37 0.43 -17.51 1.18
CA ILE A 37 -0.37 -18.70 0.86
C ILE A 37 0.21 -19.91 1.61
N GLU A 38 1.51 -20.15 1.50
CA GLU A 38 2.16 -21.28 2.15
C GLU A 38 1.96 -21.24 3.68
N LEU A 39 2.12 -20.08 4.30
CA LEU A 39 1.92 -19.90 5.73
C LEU A 39 0.48 -20.26 6.16
N ARG A 40 -0.53 -19.75 5.44
CA ARG A 40 -1.94 -20.00 5.77
C ARG A 40 -2.33 -21.46 5.54
N CYS A 41 -1.86 -22.07 4.45
CA CYS A 41 -2.08 -23.49 4.17
C CYS A 41 -1.45 -24.39 5.26
N ARG A 42 -0.24 -24.05 5.75
CA ARG A 42 0.37 -24.75 6.90
C ARG A 42 -0.41 -24.56 8.20
N GLY A 43 -1.15 -23.46 8.32
CA GLY A 43 -2.11 -23.20 9.40
C GLY A 43 -3.41 -24.01 9.29
N GLY A 44 -3.60 -24.78 8.21
CA GLY A 44 -4.78 -25.62 7.99
C GLY A 44 -5.91 -24.93 7.22
N GLU A 45 -5.69 -23.73 6.67
CA GLU A 45 -6.66 -23.06 5.81
C GLU A 45 -6.71 -23.71 4.41
N ASP A 46 -7.89 -23.76 3.79
CA ASP A 46 -8.04 -24.31 2.45
C ASP A 46 -7.51 -23.33 1.39
N PRO A 47 -6.64 -23.77 0.45
CA PRO A 47 -6.10 -22.89 -0.58
C PRO A 47 -7.17 -22.18 -1.45
N TRP A 48 -8.31 -22.82 -1.70
CA TRP A 48 -9.40 -22.23 -2.48
C TRP A 48 -10.14 -21.12 -1.74
N ASP A 49 -10.12 -21.14 -0.42
CA ASP A 49 -10.64 -20.05 0.40
C ASP A 49 -9.59 -18.92 0.56
N VAL A 50 -8.30 -19.27 0.62
CA VAL A 50 -7.21 -18.31 0.78
C VAL A 50 -7.00 -17.45 -0.47
N VAL A 51 -6.82 -18.07 -1.64
CA VAL A 51 -6.41 -17.34 -2.87
C VAL A 51 -7.36 -16.19 -3.25
N PRO A 52 -8.69 -16.34 -3.22
CA PRO A 52 -9.61 -15.24 -3.54
C PRO A 52 -9.59 -14.09 -2.53
N SER A 53 -9.10 -14.33 -1.31
CA SER A 53 -9.01 -13.31 -0.26
C SER A 53 -7.76 -12.43 -0.37
N LEU A 54 -6.78 -12.83 -1.19
CA LEU A 54 -5.51 -12.14 -1.34
C LEU A 54 -5.61 -10.96 -2.32
N PRO A 55 -4.81 -9.90 -2.13
CA PRO A 55 -4.66 -8.88 -3.15
C PRO A 55 -4.01 -9.46 -4.40
N THR A 56 -4.28 -8.85 -5.55
CA THR A 56 -3.53 -9.13 -6.78
C THR A 56 -2.07 -8.68 -6.64
N VAL A 57 -1.18 -9.19 -7.50
CA VAL A 57 0.25 -8.80 -7.49
C VAL A 57 0.43 -7.27 -7.58
N ASP A 58 -0.29 -6.61 -8.49
CA ASP A 58 -0.18 -5.15 -8.63
C ASP A 58 -0.74 -4.40 -7.41
N GLU A 59 -1.77 -4.93 -6.74
CA GLU A 59 -2.25 -4.36 -5.48
C GLU A 59 -1.24 -4.58 -4.35
N GLN A 60 -0.60 -5.74 -4.30
CA GLN A 60 0.46 -6.03 -3.33
C GLN A 60 1.68 -5.12 -3.55
N VAL A 61 2.05 -4.82 -4.79
CA VAL A 61 3.08 -3.81 -5.10
C VAL A 61 2.73 -2.45 -4.49
N VAL A 62 1.48 -2.00 -4.67
CA VAL A 62 1.03 -0.70 -4.11
C VAL A 62 1.03 -0.73 -2.58
N ILE A 63 0.63 -1.85 -1.96
CA ILE A 63 0.68 -2.06 -0.51
C ILE A 63 2.12 -2.00 0.00
N GLY A 64 3.07 -2.64 -0.69
CA GLY A 64 4.49 -2.60 -0.35
C GLY A 64 5.09 -1.20 -0.48
N ILE A 65 4.82 -0.49 -1.59
CA ILE A 65 5.24 0.91 -1.78
C ILE A 65 4.71 1.81 -0.64
N ARG A 66 3.46 1.60 -0.24
CA ARG A 66 2.85 2.32 0.88
C ARG A 66 3.56 1.97 2.19
N ALA A 67 3.80 0.69 2.47
CA ALA A 67 4.51 0.23 3.66
C ALA A 67 5.89 0.91 3.79
N ASP A 68 6.68 0.85 2.71
CA ASP A 68 8.00 1.48 2.59
C ASP A 68 7.95 2.99 2.85
N ALA A 69 7.02 3.70 2.20
CA ALA A 69 6.89 5.16 2.30
C ALA A 69 6.44 5.65 3.68
N ARG A 70 5.75 4.80 4.44
CA ARG A 70 5.20 5.12 5.76
C ARG A 70 6.06 4.57 6.91
N GLY A 71 7.03 3.72 6.63
CA GLY A 71 7.82 3.02 7.64
C GLY A 71 6.98 2.09 8.52
N VAL A 72 5.91 1.50 7.95
CA VAL A 72 5.02 0.55 8.63
C VAL A 72 5.02 -0.77 7.87
N GLU A 73 5.11 -1.90 8.55
CA GLU A 73 4.97 -3.22 7.95
C GLU A 73 3.48 -3.52 7.66
N GLY A 74 3.14 -3.93 6.43
CA GLY A 74 1.85 -4.58 6.10
C GLY A 74 0.58 -3.71 5.91
N VAL A 75 -0.56 -4.43 5.81
CA VAL A 75 -1.93 -3.92 5.57
C VAL A 75 -2.36 -2.91 6.65
N PRO A 76 -3.18 -1.88 6.33
CA PRO A 76 -3.43 -0.77 7.23
C PRO A 76 -4.00 -1.23 8.58
N VAL A 77 -3.26 -0.97 9.65
CA VAL A 77 -3.90 -0.65 10.93
C VAL A 77 -4.45 0.76 10.75
N ALA A 78 -5.76 0.92 10.88
CA ALA A 78 -6.39 2.24 10.97
C ALA A 78 -5.69 3.06 12.06
N GLY A 79 -4.77 3.94 11.68
CA GLY A 79 -3.94 4.64 12.65
C GLY A 79 -2.82 5.44 12.00
N GLY A 80 -3.10 6.72 11.74
CA GLY A 80 -2.06 7.74 11.69
C GLY A 80 -2.34 8.95 10.80
N LEU A 81 -3.06 8.78 9.69
CA LEU A 81 -3.31 9.83 8.69
C LEU A 81 -4.76 9.77 8.19
N GLY A 82 -5.33 10.92 7.83
CA GLY A 82 -6.70 11.00 7.36
C GLY A 82 -6.89 10.24 6.04
N ALA A 83 -8.08 9.69 5.80
CA ALA A 83 -8.42 9.00 4.56
C ALA A 83 -8.05 9.83 3.31
N GLU A 84 -8.21 11.16 3.37
CA GLU A 84 -7.81 12.08 2.30
C GLU A 84 -6.31 12.04 1.98
N ASP A 85 -5.45 11.94 2.99
CA ASP A 85 -4.00 11.89 2.81
C ASP A 85 -3.57 10.57 2.17
N GLU A 86 -4.26 9.49 2.52
CA GLU A 86 -4.03 8.18 1.94
C GLU A 86 -4.47 8.14 0.47
N LEU A 87 -5.65 8.67 0.17
CA LEU A 87 -6.13 8.81 -1.21
C LEU A 87 -5.20 9.71 -2.04
N ARG A 88 -4.61 10.76 -1.45
CA ARG A 88 -3.62 11.61 -2.12
C ARG A 88 -2.33 10.84 -2.44
N PHE A 89 -1.82 10.06 -1.49
CA PHE A 89 -0.65 9.22 -1.69
C PHE A 89 -0.86 8.20 -2.82
N LEU A 90 -1.98 7.47 -2.79
CA LEU A 90 -2.31 6.47 -3.80
C LEU A 90 -2.43 7.07 -5.21
N ARG A 91 -3.04 8.25 -5.35
CA ARG A 91 -3.05 8.99 -6.62
C ARG A 91 -1.64 9.32 -7.10
N GLY A 92 -0.73 9.69 -6.20
CA GLY A 92 0.69 9.91 -6.52
C GLY A 92 1.35 8.67 -7.12
N VAL A 93 1.07 7.48 -6.57
CA VAL A 93 1.60 6.20 -7.10
C VAL A 93 1.12 5.96 -8.53
N ALA A 94 -0.17 6.16 -8.83
CA ALA A 94 -0.71 5.97 -10.19
C ALA A 94 -0.11 6.95 -11.21
N LEU A 95 0.22 8.18 -10.81
CA LEU A 95 0.86 9.15 -11.70
C LEU A 95 2.29 8.74 -12.08
N TRP A 96 3.03 8.14 -11.15
CA TRP A 96 4.41 7.68 -11.38
C TRP A 96 4.50 6.29 -12.02
N HIS A 97 3.53 5.42 -11.74
CA HIS A 97 3.42 4.08 -12.31
C HIS A 97 2.02 3.89 -12.92
N PRO A 98 1.77 4.42 -14.13
CA PRO A 98 0.46 4.33 -14.79
C PRO A 98 -0.05 2.89 -14.95
N GLU A 99 0.85 1.92 -15.05
CA GLU A 99 0.56 0.49 -15.12
C GLU A 99 -0.16 -0.03 -13.86
N LEU A 100 0.06 0.60 -12.71
CA LEU A 100 -0.58 0.24 -11.43
C LEU A 100 -1.93 0.93 -11.21
N SER A 101 -2.39 1.76 -12.16
CA SER A 101 -3.61 2.58 -11.98
C SER A 101 -4.81 1.75 -11.54
N ARG A 102 -5.05 0.59 -12.16
CA ARG A 102 -6.20 -0.28 -11.80
C ARG A 102 -6.12 -0.74 -10.35
N ALA A 103 -4.95 -1.16 -9.89
CA ALA A 103 -4.72 -1.60 -8.51
C ALA A 103 -4.92 -0.45 -7.52
N VAL A 104 -4.40 0.73 -7.85
CA VAL A 104 -4.61 1.96 -7.07
C VAL A 104 -6.10 2.28 -6.92
N TRP A 105 -6.87 2.29 -8.01
CA TRP A 105 -8.31 2.58 -7.96
C TRP A 105 -9.09 1.56 -7.13
N SER A 106 -8.74 0.27 -7.24
CA SER A 106 -9.32 -0.81 -6.42
C SER A 106 -9.09 -0.56 -4.92
N LEU A 107 -7.85 -0.25 -4.54
CA LEU A 107 -7.48 0.03 -3.15
C LEU A 107 -8.14 1.30 -2.61
N MET A 108 -8.20 2.37 -3.42
CA MET A 108 -8.91 3.60 -3.06
C MET A 108 -10.40 3.34 -2.80
N GLY A 109 -11.05 2.52 -3.64
CA GLY A 109 -12.46 2.14 -3.44
C GLY A 109 -12.68 1.36 -2.14
N ARG A 110 -11.75 0.48 -1.76
CA ARG A 110 -11.81 -0.23 -0.47
C ARG A 110 -11.67 0.70 0.73
N ILE A 111 -10.80 1.71 0.65
CA ILE A 111 -10.60 2.71 1.72
C ILE A 111 -11.83 3.60 1.87
N ASP A 112 -12.41 4.04 0.75
CA ASP A 112 -13.61 4.87 0.74
C ASP A 112 -14.81 4.11 1.34
N ALA A 113 -14.98 2.84 0.96
CA ALA A 113 -16.03 1.98 1.51
C ALA A 113 -15.88 1.69 3.01
N ALA A 114 -14.64 1.63 3.53
CA ALA A 114 -14.38 1.43 4.96
C ALA A 114 -14.50 2.70 5.80
N SER A 115 -14.57 3.87 5.16
CA SER A 115 -14.67 5.19 5.82
C SER A 115 -16.11 5.68 6.01
N HIS A 116 -17.09 4.94 5.47
CA HIS A 116 -18.53 5.17 5.58
C HIS A 116 -19.17 4.16 6.53
#